data_AF-A0A957L1N9-F1
#
_entry.id   AF-A0A957L1N9-F1
#
_cell.length_a   1.000
_cell.length_b   1.000
_cell.length_c   1.000
_cell.angle_alpha   90.00
_cell.angle_beta   90.00
_cell.angle_gamma   90.00
#
_symmetry.space_group_name_H-M   'P 1'
#
loop_
_entity.id
_entity.type
_entity.pdbx_description
1 polymer ?
#
loop_
_entity_poly.entity_id
_entity_poly.type
_entity_poly.pdbx_seq_one_letter_code
_entity_poly.pdbx_strand_id
1 'polypeptide(L)'
;LPPRDGYGEALKAVKEQLRRIPNSGIGYGLNRYLGDKQAESEPDILFNYLGQFERTLPQSNLFQLDRPLQAGYGHENGRTHALEINAYVLGGALQLEWLFNPDQLPVEQIARLADRFQAELVGLIDHCLQKEGREFTPSDFDLAGLSETEFARVAALLGPAGLANTSDIYPLTPTQAGILYHTLRTPDSEIYFEQISCAFSGDLQLDKLKLAWQRLADRHPLLRTRFLWSQLETPLQIVQRALDFPWEELDWRDRPVTE
;
A
#
# COMPACT_ATOMS: atom_id res chain seq x y z
N LEU A 1 -5.91 -19.48 8.22
CA LEU A 1 -5.50 -19.55 6.81
C LEU A 1 -4.35 -20.56 6.69
N PRO A 2 -4.57 -21.79 6.19
CA PRO A 2 -3.47 -22.59 5.66
C PRO A 2 -3.07 -22.04 4.27
N PRO A 3 -1.83 -22.24 3.81
CA PRO A 3 -1.37 -21.82 2.49
C PRO A 3 -1.95 -22.79 1.45
N ARG A 4 -3.24 -22.66 1.09
CA ARG A 4 -3.77 -23.36 -0.09
C ARG A 4 -3.27 -22.74 -1.39
N ASP A 5 -2.89 -21.47 -1.35
CA ASP A 5 -2.49 -20.67 -2.52
C ASP A 5 -1.03 -20.15 -2.44
N GLY A 6 -0.25 -20.61 -1.45
CA GLY A 6 1.16 -20.22 -1.24
C GLY A 6 1.37 -18.95 -0.40
N TYR A 7 2.62 -18.68 0.01
CA TYR A 7 2.97 -17.55 0.89
C TYR A 7 2.61 -16.18 0.30
N GLY A 8 2.81 -15.98 -1.01
CA GLY A 8 2.54 -14.71 -1.67
C GLY A 8 1.06 -14.32 -1.64
N GLU A 9 0.15 -15.25 -1.96
CA GLU A 9 -1.29 -14.98 -1.90
C GLU A 9 -1.77 -14.78 -0.46
N ALA A 10 -1.27 -15.58 0.49
CA ALA A 10 -1.61 -15.42 1.91
C ALA A 10 -1.20 -14.05 2.44
N LEU A 11 0.00 -13.56 2.08
CA LEU A 11 0.49 -12.24 2.45
C LEU A 11 -0.39 -11.12 1.87
N LYS A 12 -0.74 -11.20 0.60
CA LYS A 12 -1.63 -10.22 -0.05
C LYS A 12 -3.01 -10.21 0.59
N ALA A 13 -3.59 -11.39 0.83
CA ALA A 13 -4.90 -11.50 1.46
C ALA A 13 -4.92 -10.91 2.89
N VAL A 14 -3.91 -11.22 3.71
CA VAL A 14 -3.79 -10.67 5.07
C VAL A 14 -3.53 -9.16 5.04
N LYS A 15 -2.67 -8.67 4.13
CA LYS A 15 -2.44 -7.23 3.92
C LYS A 15 -3.77 -6.52 3.61
N GLU A 16 -4.53 -7.01 2.63
CA GLU A 16 -5.81 -6.42 2.25
C GLU A 16 -6.84 -6.50 3.38
N GLN A 17 -6.93 -7.63 4.09
CA GLN A 17 -7.82 -7.78 5.23
C GLN A 17 -7.54 -6.72 6.31
N LEU A 18 -6.27 -6.51 6.66
CA LEU A 18 -5.89 -5.51 7.67
C LEU A 18 -6.10 -4.08 7.18
N ARG A 19 -5.84 -3.79 5.89
CA ARG A 19 -6.01 -2.45 5.30
C ARG A 19 -7.47 -2.03 5.17
N ARG A 20 -8.40 -2.98 5.02
CA ARG A 20 -9.85 -2.70 5.06
C ARG A 20 -10.34 -2.21 6.42
N ILE A 21 -9.59 -2.45 7.50
CA ILE A 21 -10.00 -2.03 8.85
C ILE A 21 -9.70 -0.54 9.02
N PRO A 22 -10.73 0.32 9.20
CA PRO A 22 -10.52 1.75 9.32
C PRO A 22 -9.80 2.09 10.62
N ASN A 23 -8.86 3.03 10.55
CA ASN A 23 -8.16 3.60 11.72
C ASN A 23 -7.57 2.53 12.67
N SER A 24 -7.03 1.44 12.13
CA SER A 24 -6.47 0.33 12.91
C SER A 24 -7.43 -0.30 13.93
N GLY A 25 -8.75 -0.21 13.67
CA GLY A 25 -9.76 -0.90 14.47
C GLY A 25 -10.19 -0.20 15.75
N ILE A 26 -9.69 1.01 16.06
CA ILE A 26 -10.05 1.77 17.28
C ILE A 26 -11.56 1.97 17.44
N GLY A 27 -12.30 2.05 16.32
CA GLY A 27 -13.75 2.20 16.32
C GLY A 27 -14.51 0.98 16.88
N TYR A 28 -13.91 -0.22 16.91
CA TYR A 28 -14.58 -1.41 17.45
C TYR A 28 -14.85 -1.25 18.95
N GLY A 29 -13.82 -0.91 19.75
CA GLY A 29 -13.97 -0.70 21.19
C GLY A 29 -14.94 0.43 21.51
N LEU A 30 -14.86 1.55 20.77
CA LEU A 30 -15.81 2.67 20.93
C LEU A 30 -17.25 2.22 20.68
N ASN A 31 -17.53 1.48 19.61
CA ASN A 31 -18.88 0.99 19.33
C ASN A 31 -19.37 -0.04 20.35
N ARG A 32 -18.48 -0.92 20.82
CA ARG A 32 -18.82 -1.99 21.78
C ARG A 32 -19.14 -1.44 23.17
N TYR A 33 -18.37 -0.45 23.64
CA TYR A 33 -18.45 0.02 25.03
C TYR A 33 -19.20 1.35 25.18
N LEU A 34 -19.23 2.18 24.14
CA LEU A 34 -19.89 3.50 24.17
C LEU A 34 -21.05 3.62 23.17
N GLY A 35 -21.25 2.62 22.30
CA GLY A 35 -22.35 2.59 21.33
C GLY A 35 -23.41 1.54 21.66
N ASP A 36 -24.45 1.48 20.83
CA ASP A 36 -25.60 0.57 20.99
C ASP A 36 -25.36 -0.82 20.37
N LYS A 37 -24.16 -1.09 19.84
CA LYS A 37 -23.88 -2.37 19.18
C LYS A 37 -23.51 -3.43 20.21
N GLN A 38 -24.34 -4.46 20.27
CA GLN A 38 -24.02 -5.66 21.03
C GLN A 38 -22.79 -6.33 20.46
N ALA A 39 -21.88 -6.73 21.34
CA ALA A 39 -20.63 -7.32 20.94
C ALA A 39 -20.83 -8.74 20.40
N GLU A 40 -20.30 -8.99 19.20
CA GLU A 40 -20.07 -10.36 18.74
C GLU A 40 -19.00 -11.01 19.64
N SER A 41 -19.11 -12.33 19.82
CA SER A 41 -18.31 -13.19 20.70
C SER A 41 -16.86 -12.72 20.91
N GLU A 42 -16.35 -12.86 22.13
CA GLU A 42 -14.93 -12.59 22.39
C GLU A 42 -14.05 -13.62 21.66
N PRO A 43 -12.94 -13.19 21.04
CA PRO A 43 -12.01 -14.11 20.39
C PRO A 43 -11.25 -14.92 21.43
N ASP A 44 -11.02 -16.20 21.16
CA ASP A 44 -10.26 -17.08 22.07
C ASP A 44 -8.75 -16.79 22.08
N ILE A 45 -8.25 -16.08 21.06
CA ILE A 45 -6.84 -15.81 20.84
C ILE A 45 -6.57 -14.31 20.83
N LEU A 46 -5.65 -13.86 21.69
CA LEU A 46 -5.09 -12.52 21.68
C LEU A 46 -3.69 -12.56 21.03
N PHE A 47 -3.45 -11.71 20.04
CA PHE A 47 -2.13 -11.52 19.45
C PHE A 47 -1.69 -10.07 19.63
N ASN A 48 -0.49 -9.85 20.13
CA ASN A 48 0.05 -8.51 20.36
C ASN A 48 1.53 -8.43 19.96
N TYR A 49 1.86 -7.49 19.07
CA TYR A 49 3.24 -7.20 18.69
C TYR A 49 3.70 -5.89 19.32
N LEU A 50 4.58 -5.99 20.31
CA LEU A 50 5.05 -4.86 21.14
C LEU A 50 6.17 -4.05 20.49
N GLY A 51 6.69 -4.51 19.34
CA GLY A 51 7.77 -3.83 18.62
C GLY A 51 9.16 -4.19 19.14
N GLN A 52 10.11 -3.25 18.98
CA GLN A 52 11.53 -3.45 19.27
C GLN A 52 11.94 -2.66 20.52
N PHE A 53 12.34 -3.34 21.59
CA PHE A 53 12.63 -2.72 22.90
C PHE A 53 14.01 -2.05 22.97
N GLU A 54 14.95 -2.46 22.12
CA GLU A 54 16.33 -1.94 22.14
C GLU A 54 16.42 -0.47 21.70
N ARG A 55 15.45 0.00 20.91
CA ARG A 55 15.40 1.39 20.44
C ARG A 55 14.92 2.36 21.50
N THR A 56 14.28 1.87 22.56
CA THR A 56 13.62 2.71 23.59
C THR A 56 14.39 2.77 24.90
N LEU A 57 15.32 1.85 25.15
CA LEU A 57 16.10 1.80 26.39
C LEU A 57 17.51 2.41 26.23
N PRO A 58 18.02 3.15 27.23
CA PRO A 58 19.41 3.60 27.24
C PRO A 58 20.35 2.39 27.24
N GLN A 59 21.36 2.39 26.35
CA GLN A 59 22.38 1.35 26.34
C GLN A 59 23.24 1.46 27.61
N SER A 60 23.23 0.41 28.43
CA SER A 60 24.12 0.26 29.59
C SER A 60 25.01 -0.96 29.38
N ASN A 61 26.31 -0.81 29.61
CA ASN A 61 27.27 -1.93 29.55
C ASN A 61 27.26 -2.78 30.83
N LEU A 62 26.54 -2.35 31.88
CA LEU A 62 26.49 -3.03 33.18
C LEU A 62 25.19 -3.80 33.40
N PHE A 63 24.11 -3.38 32.75
CA PHE A 63 22.79 -3.97 32.90
C PHE A 63 22.11 -4.10 31.54
N GLN A 64 21.59 -5.29 31.25
CA GLN A 64 20.77 -5.54 30.08
C GLN A 64 19.42 -6.10 30.52
N LEU A 65 18.38 -5.77 29.75
CA LEU A 65 17.07 -6.37 29.93
C LEU A 65 17.14 -7.83 29.45
N ASP A 66 16.92 -8.78 30.36
CA ASP A 66 16.84 -10.22 30.04
C ASP A 66 15.51 -10.58 29.36
N ARG A 67 14.42 -9.95 29.81
CA ARG A 67 13.06 -10.07 29.24
C ARG A 67 12.21 -8.85 29.58
N PRO A 68 11.22 -8.48 28.75
CA PRO A 68 10.23 -7.48 29.11
C PRO A 68 9.52 -7.88 30.41
N LEU A 69 9.16 -6.90 31.26
CA LEU A 69 8.27 -7.18 32.38
C LEU A 69 6.93 -7.66 31.80
N GLN A 70 6.60 -8.93 32.01
CA GLN A 70 5.21 -9.37 31.89
C GLN A 70 4.40 -8.64 32.96
N ALA A 71 3.23 -8.13 32.59
CA ALA A 71 2.28 -7.68 33.58
C ALA A 71 1.98 -8.87 34.51
N GLY A 72 2.34 -8.75 35.80
CA GLY A 72 1.99 -9.77 36.78
C GLY A 72 0.47 -9.84 36.89
N TYR A 73 -0.13 -10.94 36.46
CA TYR A 73 -1.54 -11.18 36.73
C TYR A 73 -1.68 -11.55 38.21
N GLY A 74 -2.50 -10.79 38.93
CA GLY A 74 -2.90 -11.19 40.29
C GLY A 74 -3.58 -12.57 40.23
N HIS A 75 -3.40 -13.39 41.25
CA HIS A 75 -3.96 -14.75 41.30
C HIS A 75 -5.50 -14.76 41.14
N GLU A 76 -6.17 -13.68 41.51
CA GLU A 76 -7.63 -13.51 41.41
C GLU A 76 -8.10 -13.00 40.02
N ASN A 77 -7.17 -12.56 39.16
CA ASN A 77 -7.52 -12.11 37.81
C ASN A 77 -7.73 -13.33 36.90
N GLY A 78 -8.97 -13.55 36.47
CA GLY A 78 -9.28 -14.51 35.42
C GLY A 78 -8.60 -14.13 34.10
N ARG A 79 -8.14 -15.13 33.35
CA ARG A 79 -7.67 -14.92 31.97
C ARG A 79 -8.87 -14.54 31.09
N THR A 80 -8.69 -13.53 30.24
CA THR A 80 -9.73 -13.08 29.30
C THR A 80 -9.74 -13.89 28.01
N HIS A 81 -8.58 -14.42 27.60
CA HIS A 81 -8.41 -15.21 26.38
C HIS A 81 -7.83 -16.58 26.72
N ALA A 82 -8.23 -17.61 25.97
CA ALA A 82 -7.73 -18.97 26.14
C ALA A 82 -6.22 -19.04 25.82
N LEU A 83 -5.79 -18.34 24.78
CA LEU A 83 -4.39 -18.23 24.35
C LEU A 83 -4.00 -16.78 24.09
N GLU A 84 -2.90 -16.33 24.67
CA GLU A 84 -2.30 -15.02 24.40
C GLU A 84 -0.91 -15.21 23.81
N ILE A 85 -0.62 -14.51 22.71
CA ILE A 85 0.66 -14.54 22.01
C ILE A 85 1.22 -13.12 22.00
N ASN A 86 2.27 -12.89 22.79
CA ASN A 86 3.00 -11.63 22.78
C ASN A 86 4.28 -11.78 21.97
N ALA A 87 4.52 -10.88 21.03
CA ALA A 87 5.70 -10.88 20.17
C ALA A 87 6.49 -9.58 20.33
N TYR A 88 7.82 -9.68 20.42
CA TYR A 88 8.71 -8.53 20.55
C TYR A 88 10.12 -8.85 20.05
N VAL A 89 10.91 -7.82 19.75
CA VAL A 89 12.34 -7.98 19.39
C VAL A 89 13.23 -7.52 20.55
N LEU A 90 14.12 -8.41 20.97
CA LEU A 90 15.11 -8.21 22.02
C LEU A 90 16.39 -9.01 21.67
N GLY A 91 17.56 -8.40 21.83
CA GLY A 91 18.84 -8.99 21.42
C GLY A 91 18.96 -9.17 19.90
N GLY A 92 18.30 -8.31 19.10
CA GLY A 92 18.20 -8.49 17.64
C GLY A 92 17.40 -9.72 17.18
N ALA A 93 16.74 -10.43 18.09
CA ALA A 93 15.97 -11.63 17.80
C ALA A 93 14.48 -11.44 18.12
N LEU A 94 13.60 -11.99 17.27
CA LEU A 94 12.17 -12.05 17.55
C LEU A 94 11.89 -13.11 18.60
N GLN A 95 11.18 -12.72 19.65
CA GLN A 95 10.71 -13.58 20.73
C GLN A 95 9.18 -13.66 20.68
N LEU A 96 8.64 -14.86 20.90
CA LEU A 96 7.21 -15.09 21.04
C LEU A 96 6.93 -15.78 22.37
N GLU A 97 6.07 -15.16 23.18
CA GLU A 97 5.61 -15.69 24.45
C GLU A 97 4.18 -16.19 24.29
N TRP A 98 3.97 -17.46 24.67
CA TRP A 98 2.69 -18.15 24.60
C TRP A 98 2.15 -18.32 26.00
N LEU A 99 1.11 -17.56 26.36
CA LEU A 99 0.48 -17.61 27.66
C LEU A 99 -0.87 -18.33 27.54
N PHE A 100 -1.06 -19.37 28.34
CA PHE A 100 -2.27 -20.21 28.33
C PHE A 100 -2.46 -20.91 29.68
N ASN A 101 -3.65 -21.47 29.90
CA ASN A 101 -3.91 -22.33 31.05
C ASN A 101 -3.63 -23.81 30.68
N PRO A 102 -2.65 -24.48 31.29
CA PRO A 102 -2.32 -25.87 30.98
C PRO A 102 -3.46 -26.86 31.32
N ASP A 103 -4.38 -26.50 32.23
CA ASP A 103 -5.55 -27.33 32.55
C ASP A 103 -6.60 -27.32 31.43
N GLN A 104 -6.57 -26.30 30.56
CA GLN A 104 -7.51 -26.14 29.44
C GLN A 104 -6.85 -26.48 28.10
N LEU A 105 -5.56 -26.14 27.94
CA LEU A 105 -4.80 -26.32 26.71
C LEU A 105 -3.55 -27.16 27.00
N PRO A 106 -3.46 -28.40 26.49
CA PRO A 106 -2.30 -29.25 26.74
C PRO A 106 -1.02 -28.62 26.21
N VAL A 107 0.03 -28.61 27.05
CA VAL A 107 1.34 -28.00 26.74
C VAL A 107 1.92 -28.54 25.43
N GLU A 108 1.78 -29.85 25.17
CA GLU A 108 2.26 -30.47 23.93
C GLU A 108 1.56 -29.93 22.67
N GLN A 109 0.28 -29.55 22.77
CA GLN A 109 -0.44 -28.97 21.63
C GLN A 109 0.06 -27.56 21.36
N ILE A 110 0.30 -26.76 22.40
CA ILE A 110 0.87 -25.41 22.26
C ILE A 110 2.30 -25.46 21.74
N ALA A 111 3.13 -26.42 22.20
CA ALA A 111 4.47 -26.63 21.67
C ALA A 111 4.45 -26.94 20.17
N ARG A 112 3.59 -27.88 19.73
CA ARG A 112 3.41 -28.17 18.29
C ARG A 112 2.93 -26.97 17.48
N LEU A 113 2.05 -26.14 18.05
CA LEU A 113 1.58 -24.91 17.42
C LEU A 113 2.71 -23.89 17.29
N ALA A 114 3.53 -23.71 18.33
CA ALA A 114 4.68 -22.81 18.33
C ALA A 114 5.74 -23.25 17.31
N ASP A 115 6.09 -24.54 17.26
CA ASP A 115 7.04 -25.09 16.29
C ASP A 115 6.55 -24.86 14.85
N ARG A 116 5.26 -25.09 14.61
CA ARG A 116 4.65 -24.85 13.30
C ARG A 116 4.62 -23.36 12.97
N PHE A 117 4.27 -22.49 13.91
CA PHE A 117 4.28 -21.05 13.72
C PHE A 117 5.67 -20.56 13.32
N GLN A 118 6.72 -21.04 14.00
CA GLN A 118 8.10 -20.72 13.67
C GLN A 118 8.47 -21.19 12.26
N ALA A 119 8.15 -22.44 11.91
CA ALA A 119 8.44 -22.99 10.59
C ALA A 119 7.75 -22.18 9.47
N GLU A 120 6.48 -21.82 9.64
CA GLU A 120 5.72 -21.02 8.68
C GLU A 120 6.24 -19.58 8.59
N LEU A 121 6.67 -18.99 9.70
CA LEU A 121 7.25 -17.65 9.71
C LEU A 121 8.59 -17.62 8.96
N VAL A 122 9.46 -18.61 9.20
CA VAL A 122 10.73 -18.75 8.46
C VAL A 122 10.46 -18.96 6.98
N GLY A 123 9.53 -19.85 6.61
CA GLY A 123 9.14 -20.06 5.21
C GLY A 123 8.61 -18.79 4.53
N LEU A 124 7.84 -17.98 5.26
CA LEU A 124 7.35 -16.67 4.79
C LEU A 124 8.50 -15.66 4.60
N ILE A 125 9.44 -15.61 5.54
CA ILE A 125 10.64 -14.76 5.43
C ILE A 125 11.45 -15.16 4.19
N ASP A 126 11.72 -16.46 4.01
CA ASP A 126 12.46 -16.98 2.86
C ASP A 126 11.76 -16.64 1.54
N HIS A 127 10.43 -16.79 1.48
CA HIS A 127 9.65 -16.38 0.32
C HIS A 127 9.84 -14.89 0.00
N CYS A 128 9.75 -14.02 1.01
CA CYS A 128 9.93 -12.58 0.84
C CYS A 128 11.37 -12.21 0.41
N LEU A 129 12.38 -12.91 0.91
CA LEU A 129 13.78 -12.68 0.54
C LEU A 129 14.11 -13.13 -0.89
N GLN A 130 13.46 -14.19 -1.37
CA GLN A 130 13.62 -14.69 -2.74
C GLN A 130 12.84 -13.90 -3.78
N LYS A 131 11.85 -13.12 -3.34
CA LYS A 131 10.95 -12.40 -4.24
C LYS A 131 11.64 -11.15 -4.79
N GLU A 132 11.84 -11.13 -6.10
CA GLU A 132 12.34 -9.95 -6.80
C GLU A 132 11.21 -9.01 -7.17
N GLY A 133 11.40 -7.72 -6.86
CA GLY A 133 10.45 -6.67 -7.22
C GLY A 133 9.27 -6.55 -6.27
N ARG A 134 8.51 -5.47 -6.46
CA ARG A 134 7.32 -5.15 -5.67
C ARG A 134 6.08 -5.68 -6.36
N GLU A 135 5.26 -6.41 -5.62
CA GLU A 135 3.88 -6.68 -6.02
C GLU A 135 2.95 -5.61 -5.46
N PHE A 136 1.98 -5.22 -6.27
CA PHE A 136 0.97 -4.26 -5.91
C PHE A 136 -0.35 -4.98 -5.62
N THR A 137 -1.09 -4.48 -4.66
CA THR A 137 -2.44 -4.88 -4.31
C THR A 137 -3.34 -3.63 -4.34
N PRO A 138 -4.68 -3.78 -4.32
CA PRO A 138 -5.59 -2.62 -4.34
C PRO A 138 -5.26 -1.58 -3.26
N SER A 139 -4.85 -2.01 -2.06
CA SER A 139 -4.48 -1.09 -0.99
C SER A 139 -3.19 -0.28 -1.20
N ASP A 140 -2.42 -0.54 -2.26
CA ASP A 140 -1.36 0.39 -2.68
C ASP A 140 -1.92 1.64 -3.39
N PHE A 141 -3.20 1.61 -3.76
CA PHE A 141 -3.94 2.63 -4.49
C PHE A 141 -5.30 2.90 -3.84
N ASP A 142 -5.31 3.07 -2.51
CA ASP A 142 -6.53 3.15 -1.67
C ASP A 142 -7.58 4.16 -2.20
N LEU A 143 -7.13 5.27 -2.79
CA LEU A 143 -7.99 6.34 -3.30
C LEU A 143 -8.74 5.97 -4.60
N ALA A 144 -8.33 4.88 -5.25
CA ALA A 144 -9.02 4.36 -6.43
C ALA A 144 -10.31 3.61 -6.07
N GLY A 145 -10.41 3.07 -4.85
CA GLY A 145 -11.57 2.29 -4.41
C GLY A 145 -11.81 1.00 -5.20
N LEU A 146 -10.75 0.40 -5.77
CA LEU A 146 -10.86 -0.77 -6.64
C LEU A 146 -11.03 -2.06 -5.83
N SER A 147 -11.94 -2.93 -6.28
CA SER A 147 -11.95 -4.33 -5.86
C SER A 147 -10.72 -5.09 -6.39
N GLU A 148 -10.45 -6.27 -5.82
CA GLU A 148 -9.36 -7.15 -6.28
C GLU A 148 -9.50 -7.49 -7.78
N THR A 149 -10.72 -7.73 -8.25
CA THR A 149 -11.02 -8.07 -9.65
C THR A 149 -10.79 -6.88 -10.59
N GLU A 150 -11.22 -5.68 -10.19
CA GLU A 150 -11.00 -4.46 -10.99
C GLU A 150 -9.52 -4.10 -11.04
N PHE A 151 -8.83 -4.19 -9.91
CA PHE A 151 -7.39 -3.97 -9.84
C PHE A 151 -6.62 -4.95 -10.72
N ALA A 152 -6.97 -6.24 -10.71
CA ALA A 152 -6.35 -7.23 -11.58
C ALA A 152 -6.52 -6.88 -13.08
N ARG A 153 -7.69 -6.36 -13.47
CA ARG A 153 -7.94 -5.88 -14.83
C ARG A 153 -7.09 -4.67 -15.18
N VAL A 154 -7.01 -3.68 -14.29
CA VAL A 154 -6.16 -2.49 -14.47
C VAL A 154 -4.69 -2.89 -14.58
N ALA A 155 -4.21 -3.77 -13.69
CA ALA A 155 -2.85 -4.29 -13.72
C ALA A 155 -2.53 -5.00 -15.05
N ALA A 156 -3.46 -5.79 -15.57
CA ALA A 156 -3.32 -6.45 -16.87
C ALA A 156 -3.24 -5.44 -18.03
N LEU A 157 -4.07 -4.38 -18.02
CA LEU A 157 -4.06 -3.32 -19.04
C LEU A 157 -2.78 -2.48 -19.01
N LEU A 158 -2.23 -2.23 -17.81
CA LEU A 158 -0.98 -1.48 -17.64
C LEU A 158 0.26 -2.30 -17.98
N GLY A 159 0.19 -3.62 -17.79
CA GLY A 159 1.34 -4.52 -17.83
C GLY A 159 2.34 -4.27 -16.69
N PRO A 160 3.36 -5.13 -16.53
CA PRO A 160 4.30 -5.05 -15.41
C PRO A 160 5.05 -3.72 -15.34
N ALA A 161 5.59 -3.25 -16.47
CA ALA A 161 6.34 -1.99 -16.52
C ALA A 161 5.44 -0.77 -16.28
N GLY A 162 4.21 -0.78 -16.81
CA GLY A 162 3.25 0.30 -16.60
C GLY A 162 2.85 0.39 -15.12
N LEU A 163 2.52 -0.75 -14.49
CA LEU A 163 2.18 -0.82 -13.07
C LEU A 163 3.35 -0.43 -12.16
N ALA A 164 4.57 -0.87 -12.49
CA ALA A 164 5.79 -0.45 -11.80
C ALA A 164 6.07 1.06 -11.95
N ASN A 165 5.61 1.68 -13.05
CA ASN A 165 5.64 3.13 -13.23
C ASN A 165 4.37 3.84 -12.70
N THR A 166 3.41 3.16 -12.06
CA THR A 166 2.19 3.83 -11.53
C THR A 166 2.41 4.33 -10.10
N SER A 167 2.44 5.64 -9.93
CA SER A 167 2.51 6.33 -8.64
C SER A 167 1.21 6.23 -7.86
N ASP A 168 0.07 6.50 -8.50
CA ASP A 168 -1.26 6.46 -7.88
C ASP A 168 -2.35 6.26 -8.94
N ILE A 169 -3.55 5.87 -8.49
CA ILE A 169 -4.74 5.66 -9.33
C ILE A 169 -5.92 6.39 -8.68
N TYR A 170 -6.69 7.12 -9.49
CA TYR A 170 -7.88 7.82 -9.00
C TYR A 170 -9.08 7.63 -9.93
N PRO A 171 -10.31 7.66 -9.42
CA PRO A 171 -11.47 7.91 -10.27
C PRO A 171 -11.37 9.28 -10.94
N LEU A 172 -12.05 9.47 -12.07
CA LEU A 172 -12.20 10.79 -12.66
C LEU A 172 -13.17 11.64 -11.82
N THR A 173 -12.91 12.95 -11.76
CA THR A 173 -13.94 13.88 -11.31
C THR A 173 -15.09 13.93 -12.33
N PRO A 174 -16.31 14.35 -11.92
CA PRO A 174 -17.42 14.50 -12.85
C PRO A 174 -17.08 15.38 -14.07
N THR A 175 -16.30 16.44 -13.85
CA THR A 175 -15.82 17.33 -14.93
C THR A 175 -14.86 16.61 -15.88
N GLN A 176 -13.88 15.87 -15.36
CA GLN A 176 -12.95 15.10 -16.20
C GLN A 176 -13.68 14.02 -17.00
N ALA A 177 -14.67 13.35 -16.40
CA ALA A 177 -15.48 12.36 -17.10
C ALA A 177 -16.29 12.99 -18.25
N GLY A 178 -16.84 14.19 -18.03
CA GLY A 178 -17.50 14.97 -19.08
C GLY A 178 -16.55 15.35 -20.23
N ILE A 179 -15.35 15.85 -19.92
CA ILE A 179 -14.33 16.18 -20.91
C ILE A 179 -13.97 14.94 -21.74
N LEU A 180 -13.63 13.83 -21.09
CA LEU A 180 -13.30 12.57 -21.76
C LEU A 180 -14.44 12.09 -22.67
N TYR A 181 -15.69 12.16 -22.21
CA TYR A 181 -16.85 11.79 -23.00
C TYR A 181 -16.98 12.62 -24.29
N HIS A 182 -16.78 13.93 -24.22
CA HIS A 182 -16.82 14.82 -25.38
C HIS A 182 -15.67 14.53 -26.35
N THR A 183 -14.44 14.36 -25.85
CA THR A 183 -13.27 14.02 -26.66
C THR A 183 -13.46 12.71 -27.42
N LEU A 184 -14.04 11.68 -26.80
CA LEU A 184 -14.27 10.38 -27.44
C LEU A 184 -15.41 10.39 -28.47
N ARG A 185 -16.41 11.26 -28.30
CA ARG A 185 -17.56 11.36 -29.22
C ARG A 185 -17.32 12.24 -30.43
N THR A 186 -16.44 13.23 -30.30
CA THR A 186 -16.13 14.17 -31.37
C THR A 186 -14.62 14.39 -31.41
N PRO A 187 -13.86 13.44 -31.97
CA PRO A 187 -12.39 13.49 -31.95
C PRO A 187 -11.81 14.71 -32.69
N ASP A 188 -12.52 15.19 -33.71
CA ASP A 188 -12.13 16.39 -34.48
C ASP A 188 -12.53 17.70 -33.79
N SER A 189 -13.13 17.62 -32.60
CA SER A 189 -13.53 18.80 -31.82
C SER A 189 -12.34 19.38 -31.08
N GLU A 190 -12.09 20.67 -31.27
CA GLU A 190 -11.10 21.44 -30.50
C GLU A 190 -11.64 21.89 -29.13
N ILE A 191 -12.85 21.45 -28.74
CA ILE A 191 -13.41 21.75 -27.41
C ILE A 191 -12.50 21.11 -26.35
N TYR A 192 -12.06 21.92 -25.38
CA TYR A 192 -11.06 21.59 -24.34
C TYR A 192 -9.60 21.51 -24.82
N PHE A 193 -9.30 21.90 -26.05
CA PHE A 193 -7.93 22.11 -26.50
C PHE A 193 -7.49 23.54 -26.21
N GLU A 194 -6.40 23.70 -25.45
CA GLU A 194 -5.76 24.99 -25.23
C GLU A 194 -4.32 24.97 -25.76
N GLN A 195 -3.98 26.00 -26.51
CA GLN A 195 -2.62 26.23 -26.99
C GLN A 195 -2.09 27.54 -26.40
N ILE A 196 -0.97 27.45 -25.69
CA ILE A 196 -0.24 28.61 -25.21
C ILE A 196 0.92 28.86 -26.19
N SER A 197 0.94 30.05 -26.78
CA SER A 197 2.05 30.51 -27.63
C SER A 197 2.81 31.62 -26.92
N CYS A 198 4.14 31.49 -26.87
CA CYS A 198 5.02 32.45 -26.23
C CYS A 198 6.10 32.88 -27.21
N ALA A 199 6.24 34.18 -27.44
CA ALA A 199 7.35 34.76 -28.19
C ALA A 199 8.51 35.11 -27.24
N PHE A 200 9.69 34.59 -27.52
CA PHE A 200 10.92 34.89 -26.77
C PHE A 200 11.79 35.86 -27.57
N SER A 201 12.40 36.83 -26.89
CA SER A 201 13.40 37.74 -27.46
C SER A 201 14.80 37.39 -26.93
N GLY A 202 15.81 37.40 -27.80
CA GLY A 202 17.19 37.09 -27.45
C GLY A 202 17.58 35.62 -27.64
N ASP A 203 18.73 35.22 -27.09
CA ASP A 203 19.31 33.90 -27.28
C ASP A 203 18.62 32.85 -26.39
N LEU A 204 17.61 32.18 -26.95
CA LEU A 204 16.90 31.09 -26.26
C LEU A 204 17.80 29.85 -26.17
N GLN A 205 18.17 29.48 -24.95
CA GLN A 205 18.89 28.23 -24.69
C GLN A 205 17.91 27.06 -24.62
N LEU A 206 17.71 26.40 -25.75
CA LEU A 206 16.70 25.35 -25.91
C LEU A 206 16.85 24.19 -24.93
N ASP A 207 18.08 23.74 -24.68
CA ASP A 207 18.34 22.64 -23.74
C ASP A 207 17.90 22.97 -22.31
N LYS A 208 18.03 24.24 -21.90
CA LYS A 208 17.55 24.71 -20.59
C LYS A 208 16.02 24.75 -20.53
N LEU A 209 15.36 25.11 -21.63
CA LEU A 209 13.91 25.11 -21.71
C LEU A 209 13.35 23.69 -21.65
N LYS A 210 13.92 22.74 -22.40
CA LYS A 210 13.58 21.32 -22.35
C LYS A 210 13.73 20.77 -20.92
N LEU A 211 14.86 21.06 -20.27
CA LEU A 211 15.12 20.65 -18.88
C LEU A 211 14.13 21.30 -17.89
N ALA A 212 13.73 22.55 -18.10
CA ALA A 212 12.75 23.21 -17.26
C ALA A 212 11.38 22.52 -17.33
N TRP A 213 10.92 22.16 -18.54
CA TRP A 213 9.69 21.41 -18.72
C TRP A 213 9.75 20.00 -18.11
N GLN A 214 10.87 19.29 -18.29
CA GLN A 214 11.06 17.98 -17.65
C GLN A 214 10.95 18.10 -16.12
N ARG A 215 11.62 19.08 -15.51
CA ARG A 215 11.54 19.31 -14.06
C ARG A 215 10.13 19.66 -13.59
N LEU A 216 9.37 20.37 -14.42
CA LEU A 216 7.98 20.71 -14.12
C LEU A 216 7.11 19.46 -14.15
N ALA A 217 7.28 18.59 -15.15
CA ALA A 217 6.60 17.30 -15.23
C ALA A 217 6.96 16.37 -14.05
N ASP A 218 8.24 16.28 -13.69
CA ASP A 218 8.71 15.49 -12.54
C ASP A 218 8.07 15.97 -11.23
N ARG A 219 7.99 17.30 -11.06
CA ARG A 219 7.46 17.94 -9.85
C ARG A 219 5.94 17.87 -9.75
N HIS A 220 5.21 17.95 -10.87
CA HIS A 220 3.75 18.12 -10.88
C HIS A 220 3.05 16.85 -11.40
N PRO A 221 2.42 16.05 -10.52
CA PRO A 221 1.78 14.78 -10.88
C PRO A 221 0.79 14.87 -12.04
N LEU A 222 0.05 15.97 -12.14
CA LEU A 222 -0.97 16.17 -13.18
C LEU A 222 -0.40 16.09 -14.60
N LEU A 223 0.85 16.53 -14.82
CA LEU A 223 1.49 16.48 -16.13
C LEU A 223 2.00 15.10 -16.52
N ARG A 224 2.05 14.19 -15.54
CA ARG A 224 2.39 12.77 -15.71
C ARG A 224 1.18 11.88 -15.46
N THR A 225 -0.03 12.44 -15.55
CA THR A 225 -1.29 11.71 -15.45
C THR A 225 -1.82 11.38 -16.84
N ARG A 226 -2.22 10.12 -17.03
CA ARG A 226 -2.96 9.66 -18.21
C ARG A 226 -4.31 9.10 -17.79
N PHE A 227 -5.27 9.09 -18.72
CA PHE A 227 -6.56 8.45 -18.50
C PHE A 227 -6.54 7.03 -19.06
N LEU A 228 -7.05 6.07 -18.29
CA LEU A 228 -7.31 4.71 -18.73
C LEU A 228 -8.83 4.51 -18.72
N TRP A 229 -9.43 4.32 -19.89
CA TRP A 229 -10.89 4.21 -20.04
C TRP A 229 -11.31 2.99 -20.86
N SER A 230 -10.45 2.54 -21.78
CA SER A 230 -10.74 1.39 -22.63
C SER A 230 -10.76 0.12 -21.79
N GLN A 231 -11.78 -0.72 -21.99
CA GLN A 231 -11.96 -2.01 -21.29
C GLN A 231 -12.19 -1.91 -19.77
N LEU A 232 -12.56 -0.73 -19.28
CA LEU A 232 -12.98 -0.50 -17.89
C LEU A 232 -14.43 -0.04 -17.83
N GLU A 233 -15.12 -0.39 -16.74
CA GLU A 233 -16.48 0.10 -16.49
C GLU A 233 -16.49 1.58 -16.11
N THR A 234 -15.51 1.98 -15.28
CA THR A 234 -15.26 3.36 -14.88
C THR A 234 -13.87 3.78 -15.36
N PRO A 235 -13.73 4.96 -16.00
CA PRO A 235 -12.42 5.47 -16.36
C PRO A 235 -11.62 5.82 -15.11
N LEU A 236 -10.30 5.72 -15.22
CA LEU A 236 -9.35 5.99 -14.14
C LEU A 236 -8.27 6.97 -14.60
N GLN A 237 -7.80 7.78 -13.67
CA GLN A 237 -6.56 8.53 -13.77
C GLN A 237 -5.41 7.62 -13.31
N ILE A 238 -4.38 7.49 -14.13
CA ILE A 238 -3.16 6.78 -13.81
C ILE A 238 -2.04 7.81 -13.72
N VAL A 239 -1.54 8.03 -12.51
CA VAL A 239 -0.42 8.95 -12.28
C VAL A 239 0.88 8.19 -12.42
N GLN A 240 1.75 8.56 -13.36
CA GLN A 240 2.99 7.85 -13.65
C GLN A 240 4.15 8.38 -12.81
N ARG A 241 4.97 7.55 -12.16
CA ARG A 241 6.13 7.96 -11.34
C ARG A 241 7.12 8.79 -12.13
N ALA A 242 7.40 8.38 -13.36
CA ALA A 242 8.28 9.08 -14.29
C ALA A 242 7.64 9.14 -15.68
N LEU A 243 7.90 10.24 -16.38
CA LEU A 243 7.50 10.47 -17.76
C LEU A 243 8.60 11.31 -18.42
N ASP A 244 9.11 10.85 -19.55
CA ASP A 244 9.91 11.71 -20.43
C ASP A 244 8.97 12.71 -21.09
N PHE A 245 9.14 13.99 -20.80
CA PHE A 245 8.21 15.02 -21.27
C PHE A 245 8.23 15.07 -22.80
N PRO A 246 7.07 14.89 -23.47
CA PRO A 246 7.04 14.86 -24.92
C PRO A 246 7.44 16.23 -25.47
N TRP A 247 8.48 16.25 -26.30
CA TRP A 247 9.00 17.46 -26.92
C TRP A 247 9.16 17.25 -28.41
N GLU A 248 8.62 18.18 -29.20
CA GLU A 248 8.82 18.26 -30.64
C GLU A 248 9.48 19.61 -30.98
N GLU A 249 10.52 19.57 -31.79
CA GLU A 249 11.25 20.75 -32.25
C GLU A 249 11.06 20.90 -33.75
N LEU A 250 10.39 21.98 -34.16
CA LEU A 250 10.16 22.28 -35.56
C LEU A 250 10.91 23.56 -35.94
N ASP A 251 11.78 23.47 -36.94
CA ASP A 251 12.53 24.61 -37.47
C ASP A 251 11.89 25.12 -38.77
N TRP A 252 11.41 26.37 -38.71
CA TRP A 252 10.71 27.02 -39.82
C TRP A 252 11.52 28.16 -40.45
N ARG A 253 12.81 28.32 -40.09
CA ARG A 253 13.66 29.43 -40.56
C ARG A 253 13.78 29.49 -42.09
N ASP A 254 13.74 28.34 -42.75
CA ASP A 254 13.87 28.23 -44.21
C ASP A 254 12.51 28.11 -44.93
N ARG A 255 11.39 28.27 -44.22
CA ARG A 255 10.05 28.22 -44.82
C ARG A 255 9.57 29.62 -45.21
N PRO A 256 9.14 29.85 -46.46
CA PRO A 256 8.49 31.09 -46.82
C PRO A 256 7.21 31.23 -46.01
N VAL A 257 7.02 32.37 -45.35
CA VAL A 257 5.74 32.73 -44.73
C VAL A 257 4.77 33.06 -45.86
N THR A 258 3.99 32.07 -46.30
CA THR A 258 2.80 32.33 -47.13
C THR A 258 1.68 32.80 -46.20
N GLU A 259 1.21 34.03 -46.45
CA GLU A 259 -0.04 34.57 -45.88
C GLU A 259 -1.26 33.73 -46.25
#